data_AF-A0A850NWC8-F1
#
_entry.id   AF-A0A850NWC8-F1
#
_cell.length_a   1.000
_cell.length_b   1.000
_cell.length_c   1.000
_cell.angle_alpha   90.00
_cell.angle_beta   90.00
_cell.angle_gamma   90.00
#
_symmetry.space_group_name_H-M   'P 1'
#
loop_
_entity.id
_entity.type
_entity.pdbx_description
1 polymer ?
#
loop_
_entity_poly.entity_id
_entity_poly.type
_entity_poly.pdbx_seq_one_letter_code
_entity_poly.pdbx_strand_id
1 'polypeptide(L)'
;AAAEAAAKSHAEALQKRVSELQDGFHQRLIDAELKAGSIAAGLAHPDFLKLVDKSAVSVDADGAVAVPADFWAGVKASLPHLFTATGADRGTTSNPAAAPKPAPAGMKKATEMSDAEFKAALARIAAGQLP
;
A
#
# COMPACT_ATOMS: atom_id res chain seq x y z
N ALA A 1 -20.84 53.11 23.98
CA ALA A 1 -21.75 52.17 23.29
C ALA A 1 -21.22 51.75 21.90
N ALA A 2 -21.30 52.59 20.85
CA ALA A 2 -20.92 52.16 19.49
C ALA A 2 -19.42 51.85 19.29
N ALA A 3 -18.52 52.67 19.83
CA ALA A 3 -17.06 52.44 19.78
C ALA A 3 -16.64 51.17 20.55
N GLU A 4 -17.34 50.86 21.63
CA GLU A 4 -17.08 49.70 22.48
C GLU A 4 -17.60 48.39 21.83
N ALA A 5 -18.72 48.47 21.11
CA ALA A 5 -19.24 47.37 20.30
C ALA A 5 -18.33 47.08 19.09
N ALA A 6 -17.80 48.12 18.43
CA ALA A 6 -16.83 47.95 17.36
C ALA A 6 -15.53 47.31 17.87
N ALA A 7 -15.00 47.77 19.02
CA ALA A 7 -13.83 47.17 19.64
C ALA A 7 -14.02 45.70 20.04
N LYS A 8 -15.18 45.34 20.62
CA LYS A 8 -15.52 43.95 20.97
C LYS A 8 -15.61 43.04 19.74
N SER A 9 -16.31 43.49 18.69
CA SER A 9 -16.42 42.72 17.44
C SER A 9 -15.06 42.46 16.77
N HIS A 10 -14.14 43.43 16.85
CA HIS A 10 -12.80 43.29 16.31
C HIS A 10 -11.94 42.34 17.16
N ALA A 11 -12.09 42.39 18.49
CA ALA A 11 -11.41 41.45 19.39
C ALA A 11 -11.90 40.01 19.19
N GLU A 12 -13.20 39.79 19.05
CA GLU A 12 -13.81 38.48 18.76
C GLU A 12 -13.35 37.94 17.40
N ALA A 13 -13.31 38.79 16.36
CA ALA A 13 -12.83 38.41 15.03
C ALA A 13 -11.34 38.02 15.05
N LEU A 14 -10.51 38.73 15.84
CA LEU A 14 -9.10 38.39 16.02
C LEU A 14 -8.95 37.08 16.79
N GLN A 15 -9.69 36.87 17.88
CA GLN A 15 -9.67 35.61 18.63
C GLN A 15 -10.04 34.43 17.75
N LYS A 16 -11.10 34.57 16.94
CA LYS A 16 -11.51 33.53 16.00
C LYS A 16 -10.43 33.22 14.96
N ARG A 17 -9.76 34.24 14.43
CA ARG A 17 -8.63 34.04 13.49
C ARG A 17 -7.45 33.35 14.17
N VAL A 18 -7.14 33.72 15.41
CA VAL A 18 -6.06 33.08 16.17
C VAL A 18 -6.38 31.62 16.43
N SER A 19 -7.62 31.29 16.84
CA SER A 19 -8.03 29.90 17.07
C SER A 19 -8.00 29.08 15.77
N GLU A 20 -8.52 29.61 14.66
CA GLU A 20 -8.49 28.92 13.35
C GLU A 20 -7.05 28.65 12.87
N LEU A 21 -6.13 29.60 13.09
CA LEU A 21 -4.71 29.42 12.77
C LEU A 21 -4.02 28.41 13.69
N GLN A 22 -4.34 28.44 14.98
CA GLN A 22 -3.83 27.47 15.96
C GLN A 22 -4.29 26.05 15.63
N ASP A 23 -5.58 25.86 15.35
CA ASP A 23 -6.15 24.57 14.98
C ASP A 23 -5.48 24.05 13.70
N GLY A 24 -5.33 24.91 12.69
CA GLY A 24 -4.63 24.56 11.45
C GLY A 24 -3.16 24.17 11.66
N PHE A 25 -2.48 24.83 12.61
CA PHE A 25 -1.09 24.50 12.96
C PHE A 25 -1.01 23.17 13.72
N HIS A 26 -1.88 22.95 14.71
CA HIS A 26 -1.95 21.71 15.48
C HIS A 26 -2.20 20.50 14.58
N GLN A 27 -3.12 20.61 13.63
CA GLN A 27 -3.39 19.53 12.67
C GLN A 27 -2.15 19.18 11.83
N ARG A 28 -1.41 20.18 11.36
CA ARG A 28 -0.16 19.96 10.59
C ARG A 28 0.93 19.32 11.44
N LEU A 29 1.02 19.71 12.71
CA LEU A 29 1.98 19.17 13.65
C LEU A 29 1.69 17.70 13.95
N ILE A 30 0.42 17.37 14.23
CA ILE A 30 -0.05 15.98 14.40
C ILE A 30 0.28 15.16 13.14
N ASP A 31 -0.02 15.69 11.95
CA ASP A 31 0.28 14.99 10.70
C ASP A 31 1.77 14.76 10.47
N ALA A 32 2.62 15.72 10.84
CA ALA A 32 4.07 15.58 10.73
C ALA A 32 4.61 14.49 11.67
N GLU A 33 4.17 14.50 12.93
CA GLU A 33 4.60 13.52 13.92
C GLU A 33 4.11 12.11 13.57
N LEU A 34 2.84 11.97 13.19
CA LEU A 34 2.29 10.69 12.78
C LEU A 34 2.96 10.15 11.52
N LYS A 35 3.35 11.01 10.58
CA LYS A 35 4.15 10.59 9.42
C LYS A 35 5.50 10.02 9.85
N ALA A 36 6.21 10.69 10.76
CA ALA A 36 7.47 10.19 11.31
C ALA A 36 7.28 8.83 12.01
N GLY A 37 6.27 8.71 12.87
CA GLY A 37 5.92 7.46 13.55
C GLY A 37 5.47 6.34 12.61
N SER A 38 4.81 6.67 11.49
CA SER A 38 4.30 5.68 10.54
C SER A 38 5.41 4.88 9.85
N ILE A 39 6.55 5.52 9.61
CA ILE A 39 7.74 4.87 9.03
C ILE A 39 8.28 3.83 10.01
N ALA A 40 8.44 4.20 11.28
CA ALA A 40 8.89 3.29 12.33
C ALA A 40 7.87 2.15 12.59
N ALA A 41 6.57 2.43 12.45
CA ALA A 41 5.51 1.45 12.59
C ALA A 41 5.40 0.47 11.41
N GLY A 42 6.06 0.73 10.27
CA GLY A 42 6.05 -0.13 9.09
C GLY A 42 4.85 0.09 8.17
N LEU A 43 4.22 1.27 8.22
CA LEU A 43 3.10 1.62 7.33
C LEU A 43 3.59 1.69 5.88
N ALA A 44 2.86 1.04 4.96
CA ALA A 44 3.28 0.92 3.56
C ALA A 44 3.27 2.27 2.82
N HIS A 45 2.33 3.16 3.18
CA HIS A 45 2.25 4.49 2.60
C HIS A 45 1.79 5.52 3.65
N PRO A 46 2.49 6.65 3.81
CA PRO A 46 2.13 7.67 4.80
C PRO A 46 0.79 8.35 4.50
N ASP A 47 0.30 8.32 3.25
CA ASP A 47 -1.03 8.84 2.92
C ASP A 47 -2.18 8.05 3.56
N PHE A 48 -1.94 6.80 3.98
CA PHE A 48 -2.97 6.01 4.65
C PHE A 48 -3.31 6.53 6.04
N LEU A 49 -2.50 7.43 6.61
CA LEU A 49 -2.82 8.14 7.86
C LEU A 49 -4.13 8.94 7.79
N LYS A 50 -4.63 9.26 6.59
CA LYS A 50 -5.95 9.91 6.40
C LYS A 50 -7.12 8.99 6.75
N LEU A 51 -6.91 7.68 6.75
CA LEU A 51 -7.92 6.67 7.08
C LEU A 51 -7.91 6.28 8.56
N VAL A 52 -6.86 6.69 9.28
CA VAL A 52 -6.66 6.38 10.69
C VAL A 52 -7.42 7.38 11.55
N ASP A 53 -8.06 6.89 12.60
CA ASP A 53 -8.65 7.75 13.61
C ASP A 53 -7.55 8.45 14.43
N LYS A 54 -7.51 9.79 14.35
CA LYS A 54 -6.54 10.64 15.04
C LYS A 54 -7.12 11.30 16.29
N SER A 55 -8.36 10.99 16.67
CA SER A 55 -9.06 11.64 17.78
C SER A 55 -8.34 11.51 19.13
N ALA A 56 -7.56 10.44 19.31
CA ALA A 56 -6.77 10.18 20.50
C ALA A 56 -5.40 10.90 20.53
N VAL A 57 -5.03 11.63 19.46
CA VAL A 57 -3.75 12.34 19.32
C VAL A 57 -3.98 13.82 19.58
N SER A 58 -3.23 14.39 20.51
CA SER A 58 -3.36 15.80 20.90
C SER A 58 -2.01 16.51 20.92
N VAL A 59 -2.04 17.84 20.79
CA VAL A 59 -0.88 18.71 21.01
C VAL A 59 -0.98 19.30 22.42
N ASP A 60 0.10 19.24 23.19
CA ASP A 60 0.18 19.86 24.51
C ASP A 60 0.49 21.37 24.44
N ALA A 61 0.56 22.01 25.60
CA ALA A 61 0.84 23.45 25.69
C ALA A 61 2.25 23.84 25.24
N ASP A 62 3.19 22.88 25.23
CA ASP A 62 4.58 23.09 24.85
C ASP A 62 4.82 22.84 23.34
N GLY A 63 3.77 22.40 22.63
CA GLY A 63 3.85 22.07 21.21
C GLY A 63 4.42 20.67 20.94
N ALA A 64 4.39 19.77 21.92
CA ALA A 64 4.68 18.36 21.71
C ALA A 64 3.39 17.59 21.40
N VAL A 65 3.51 16.62 20.48
CA VAL A 65 2.40 15.76 20.07
C VAL A 65 2.38 14.51 20.95
N ALA A 66 1.32 14.35 21.73
CA ALA A 66 1.10 13.16 22.54
C ALA A 66 0.44 12.09 21.67
N VAL A 67 1.24 11.10 21.24
CA VAL A 67 0.75 9.89 20.57
C VAL A 67 0.60 8.78 21.62
N PRO A 68 -0.60 8.18 21.80
CA PRO A 68 -0.77 7.07 22.72
C PRO A 68 0.16 5.90 22.38
N ALA A 69 0.71 5.23 23.41
CA ALA A 69 1.62 4.10 23.21
C ALA A 69 1.00 2.97 22.37
N ASP A 70 -0.29 2.72 22.58
CA ASP A 70 -1.04 1.66 21.89
C ASP A 70 -1.64 2.11 20.54
N PHE A 71 -1.41 3.36 20.12
CA PHE A 71 -1.98 3.90 18.88
C PHE A 71 -1.64 3.01 17.68
N TRP A 72 -0.35 2.77 17.43
CA TRP A 72 0.07 1.97 16.27
C TRP A 72 -0.35 0.51 16.36
N ALA A 73 -0.49 -0.04 17.58
CA ALA A 73 -1.00 -1.40 17.77
C ALA A 73 -2.49 -1.47 17.39
N GLY A 74 -3.30 -0.49 17.80
CA GLY A 74 -4.71 -0.38 17.42
C GLY A 74 -4.91 -0.17 15.92
N VAL A 75 -4.05 0.63 15.28
CA VAL A 75 -4.09 0.82 13.82
C VAL A 75 -3.72 -0.47 13.08
N LYS A 76 -2.72 -1.23 13.56
CA LYS A 76 -2.37 -2.54 13.00
C LYS A 76 -3.50 -3.56 13.15
N ALA A 77 -4.19 -3.56 14.28
CA ALA A 77 -5.31 -4.47 14.53
C ALA A 77 -6.52 -4.15 13.65
N SER A 78 -6.85 -2.87 13.48
CA SER A 78 -8.01 -2.43 12.69
C SER A 78 -7.77 -2.49 11.18
N LEU A 79 -6.56 -2.11 10.74
CA LEU A 79 -6.22 -1.96 9.33
C LEU A 79 -4.89 -2.66 9.00
N PRO A 80 -4.81 -4.00 9.18
CA PRO A 80 -3.56 -4.75 9.02
C PRO A 80 -2.99 -4.65 7.60
N HIS A 81 -3.86 -4.54 6.60
CA HIS A 81 -3.49 -4.45 5.18
C HIS A 81 -2.74 -3.16 4.80
N LEU A 82 -2.73 -2.14 5.67
CA LEU A 82 -1.99 -0.89 5.45
C LEU A 82 -0.51 -1.00 5.84
N PHE A 83 -0.15 -2.03 6.59
CA PHE A 83 1.21 -2.27 7.04
C PHE A 83 1.92 -3.20 6.08
N THR A 84 3.22 -2.98 5.91
CA THR A 84 4.03 -3.86 5.06
C THR A 84 4.14 -5.23 5.72
N ALA A 85 3.36 -6.18 5.21
CA ALA A 85 3.57 -7.59 5.52
C ALA A 85 4.97 -8.01 5.07
N THR A 86 5.84 -8.34 6.04
CA THR A 86 7.10 -9.05 5.77
C THR A 86 6.78 -10.50 5.41
N GLY A 87 6.56 -10.76 4.12
CA GLY A 87 6.40 -12.12 3.58
C GLY A 87 5.05 -12.77 3.90
N ALA A 88 4.62 -13.67 3.00
CA ALA A 88 3.40 -14.50 3.04
C ALA A 88 2.02 -13.79 3.13
N ASP A 89 1.86 -12.71 3.89
CA ASP A 89 0.56 -12.03 4.08
C ASP A 89 0.23 -10.99 3.00
N ARG A 90 1.08 -10.86 1.96
CA ARG A 90 0.68 -10.17 0.73
C ARG A 90 -0.37 -11.00 0.03
N GLY A 91 -1.64 -10.70 0.29
CA GLY A 91 -2.76 -11.05 -0.59
C GLY A 91 -2.52 -10.43 -1.96
N THR A 92 -1.80 -11.15 -2.82
CA THR A 92 -1.56 -10.77 -4.21
C THR A 92 -2.69 -11.33 -5.07
N THR A 93 -3.27 -10.50 -5.94
CA THR A 93 -4.18 -10.96 -7.01
C THR A 93 -3.42 -11.67 -8.15
N SER A 94 -2.09 -11.58 -8.15
CA SER A 94 -1.25 -12.29 -9.10
C SER A 94 -1.12 -13.73 -8.66
N ASN A 95 -1.53 -14.66 -9.53
CA ASN A 95 -1.33 -16.09 -9.33
C ASN A 95 0.18 -16.36 -9.19
N PRO A 96 0.66 -16.80 -8.00
CA PRO A 96 2.08 -17.10 -7.81
C PRO A 96 2.49 -18.41 -8.49
N ALA A 97 1.54 -19.14 -9.10
CA ALA A 97 1.84 -20.36 -9.82
C ALA A 97 2.79 -20.06 -10.98
N ALA A 98 3.90 -20.80 -11.00
CA ALA A 98 4.79 -20.82 -12.15
C ALA A 98 3.99 -21.20 -13.41
N ALA A 99 4.25 -20.50 -14.51
CA ALA A 99 3.67 -20.86 -15.79
C ALA A 99 3.98 -22.34 -16.10
N PRO A 100 3.01 -23.11 -16.63
CA PRO A 100 3.27 -24.49 -17.01
C PRO A 100 4.42 -24.53 -18.02
N LYS A 101 5.31 -25.51 -17.86
CA LYS A 101 6.43 -25.69 -18.79
C LYS A 101 5.88 -25.91 -20.21
N PRO A 102 6.50 -25.33 -21.26
CA PRO A 102 6.11 -25.60 -22.64
C PRO A 102 6.13 -27.11 -22.89
N ALA A 103 5.07 -27.64 -23.47
CA ALA A 103 5.08 -29.04 -23.90
C ALA A 103 6.21 -29.23 -24.91
N PRO A 104 6.98 -30.33 -24.84
CA PRO A 104 7.97 -30.64 -25.87
C PRO A 104 7.28 -30.72 -27.22
N ALA A 105 7.96 -30.26 -28.28
CA ALA A 105 7.43 -30.37 -29.64
C ALA A 105 7.13 -31.83 -29.93
N GLY A 106 5.85 -32.16 -30.09
CA GLY A 106 5.41 -33.51 -30.42
C GLY A 106 5.99 -33.96 -31.76
N MET A 107 6.17 -35.27 -31.93
CA MET A 107 6.52 -35.81 -33.25
C MET A 107 5.42 -35.48 -34.26
N LYS A 108 5.83 -34.96 -35.41
CA LYS A 108 4.92 -34.70 -36.54
C LYS A 108 4.20 -35.99 -36.90
N LYS A 109 2.90 -35.90 -37.20
CA LYS A 109 2.13 -37.05 -37.71
C LYS A 109 2.60 -37.39 -39.13
N ALA A 110 2.34 -38.61 -39.59
CA ALA A 110 2.64 -39.03 -40.96
C ALA A 110 1.98 -38.11 -42.02
N THR A 111 0.84 -37.52 -41.70
CA THR A 111 0.12 -36.55 -42.55
C THR A 111 0.74 -35.16 -42.59
N GLU A 112 1.69 -34.88 -41.70
CA GLU A 112 2.37 -33.58 -41.52
C GLU A 112 3.85 -33.66 -41.94
N MET A 113 4.29 -34.82 -42.45
CA MET A 113 5.62 -35.04 -43.01
C MET A 113 5.57 -34.97 -44.53
N SER A 114 6.61 -34.43 -45.14
CA SER A 114 6.83 -34.61 -46.58
C SER A 114 7.19 -36.07 -46.89
N ASP A 115 6.98 -36.52 -48.13
CA ASP A 115 7.29 -37.90 -48.54
C ASP A 115 8.75 -38.30 -48.27
N ALA A 116 9.68 -37.34 -48.40
CA ALA A 116 11.09 -37.54 -48.12
C ALA A 116 11.35 -37.76 -46.61
N GLU A 117 10.70 -36.97 -45.76
CA GLU A 117 10.81 -37.09 -44.30
C GLU A 117 10.17 -38.39 -43.80
N PHE A 118 9.03 -38.79 -44.38
CA PHE A 118 8.34 -40.03 -44.02
C PHE A 118 9.18 -41.27 -44.38
N LYS A 119 9.79 -41.29 -45.57
CA LYS A 119 10.70 -42.38 -45.97
C LYS A 119 11.94 -42.46 -45.07
N ALA A 120 12.51 -41.33 -44.69
CA ALA A 120 13.64 -41.29 -43.76
C ALA A 120 13.24 -41.76 -42.34
N ALA A 121 12.04 -41.42 -41.88
CA ALA A 121 11.50 -41.91 -40.62
C ALA A 121 11.27 -43.42 -40.63
N LEU A 122 10.68 -43.95 -41.71
CA LEU A 122 10.53 -45.40 -41.89
C LEU A 122 11.88 -46.13 -41.93
N ALA A 123 12.88 -45.57 -42.60
CA ALA A 123 14.22 -46.15 -42.65
C ALA A 123 14.88 -46.23 -41.27
N ARG A 124 14.69 -45.20 -40.41
CA ARG A 124 15.17 -45.22 -39.02
C ARG A 124 14.46 -46.28 -38.17
N ILE A 125 13.13 -46.39 -38.32
CA ILE A 125 12.34 -47.43 -37.63
C ILE A 125 12.80 -48.83 -38.07
N ALA A 126 13.01 -49.04 -39.37
CA ALA A 126 13.50 -50.32 -39.92
C ALA A 126 14.94 -50.64 -39.46
N ALA A 127 15.76 -49.62 -39.21
CA ALA A 127 17.09 -49.77 -38.62
C ALA A 127 17.08 -49.98 -37.09
N GLY A 128 15.90 -50.13 -36.48
CA GLY A 128 15.73 -50.32 -35.04
C GLY A 128 15.95 -49.04 -34.20
N GLN A 129 16.13 -47.89 -34.86
CA GLN A 129 16.18 -46.59 -34.22
C GLN A 129 14.74 -46.07 -34.10
N LEU A 130 14.06 -46.55 -33.07
CA LEU A 130 12.75 -46.05 -32.71
C LEU A 130 12.87 -44.62 -32.15
N PRO A 131 11.92 -43.74 -32.47
CA PRO A 131 11.82 -42.41 -31.87
C PRO A 131 11.68 -42.43 -30.35
#